data_AF-A0A1Q9P227-F1
#
_entry.id   AF-A0A1Q9P227-F1
#
_cell.length_a   1.000
_cell.length_b   1.000
_cell.length_c   1.000
_cell.angle_alpha   90.00
_cell.angle_beta   90.00
_cell.angle_gamma   90.00
#
_symmetry.space_group_name_H-M   'P 1'
#
loop_
_entity.id
_entity.type
_entity.pdbx_description
1 polymer ?
#
loop_
_entity_poly.entity_id
_entity_poly.type
_entity_poly.pdbx_seq_one_letter_code
_entity_poly.pdbx_strand_id
1 'polypeptide(L)' 'MLIQQQNTKLMSLLLVFLTENYMTELRRCNVCDTTTPRFDRSFFISGEWVCADCILARMNGLPRPC' A
#
# COMPACT_ATOMS: atom_id res chain seq x y z
N MET A 1 -9.84 27.33 3.86
CA MET A 1 -9.55 27.09 2.43
C MET A 1 -8.12 26.57 2.17
N LEU A 2 -7.06 27.16 2.74
CA LEU A 2 -5.67 26.71 2.52
C LEU A 2 -5.40 25.24 2.93
N ILE A 3 -5.98 24.78 4.05
CA ILE A 3 -5.82 23.41 4.55
C ILE A 3 -6.42 22.37 3.58
N GLN A 4 -7.57 22.67 2.98
CA GLN A 4 -8.21 21.76 2.03
C GLN A 4 -7.37 21.59 0.75
N GLN A 5 -6.77 22.68 0.24
CA GLN A 5 -5.89 22.61 -0.94
C GLN A 5 -4.60 21.81 -0.69
N GLN A 6 -4.03 21.88 0.53
CA GLN A 6 -2.84 21.11 0.89
C GLN A 6 -3.14 19.61 0.96
N ASN A 7 -4.28 19.23 1.54
CA ASN A 7 -4.70 17.82 1.65
C ASN A 7 -4.94 17.17 0.28
N THR A 8 -5.53 17.89 -0.69
CA THR A 8 -5.74 17.36 -2.04
C THR A 8 -4.42 17.05 -2.75
N LYS A 9 -3.41 17.92 -2.61
CA LYS A 9 -2.09 17.71 -3.22
C LYS A 9 -1.37 16.48 -2.65
N LEU A 10 -1.42 16.31 -1.33
CA LEU A 10 -0.85 15.14 -0.65
C LEU A 10 -1.51 13.84 -1.11
N MET A 11 -2.84 13.85 -1.26
CA MET A 11 -3.56 12.68 -1.76
C MET A 11 -3.21 12.33 -3.21
N SER A 12 -3.10 13.33 -4.08
CA SER A 12 -2.67 13.10 -5.46
C SER A 12 -1.26 12.51 -5.54
N LEU A 13 -0.32 13.02 -4.74
CA LEU A 13 1.05 12.48 -4.68
C LEU A 13 1.08 11.04 -4.19
N LEU A 14 0.31 10.72 -3.14
CA LEU A 14 0.19 9.36 -2.64
C LEU A 14 -0.37 8.42 -3.71
N LEU A 15 -1.38 8.87 -4.45
CA LEU A 15 -2.02 8.06 -5.49
C LEU A 15 -1.08 7.79 -6.67
N VAL A 16 -0.31 8.80 -7.10
CA VAL A 16 0.75 8.62 -8.12
C VAL A 16 1.78 7.61 -7.64
N PHE A 17 2.32 7.81 -6.43
CA PHE A 17 3.34 6.91 -5.86
C PHE A 17 2.85 5.47 -5.77
N LEU A 18 1.62 5.25 -5.28
CA LEU A 18 1.04 3.91 -5.21
C LEU A 18 0.84 3.31 -6.60
N THR A 19 0.44 4.11 -7.59
CA THR A 19 0.21 3.62 -8.96
C THR A 19 1.52 3.23 -9.64
N GLU A 20 2.58 4.03 -9.49
CA GLU A 20 3.91 3.72 -10.05
C GLU A 20 4.54 2.47 -9.44
N ASN A 21 4.19 2.14 -8.20
CA ASN A 21 4.73 0.99 -7.48
C ASN A 21 3.79 -0.21 -7.46
N TYR A 22 2.64 -0.14 -8.14
CA TYR A 22 1.65 -1.21 -8.19
C TYR A 22 2.08 -2.36 -9.10
N MET A 23 2.05 -3.59 -8.58
CA MET A 23 2.25 -4.81 -9.37
C MET A 23 1.25 -5.90 -8.98
N THR A 24 0.86 -6.69 -9.98
CA THR A 24 0.02 -7.90 -9.81
C THR A 24 0.79 -9.13 -10.26
N GLU A 25 1.43 -9.80 -9.29
CA GLU A 25 2.20 -11.02 -9.50
C GLU A 25 2.09 -11.93 -8.26
N LEU A 26 2.41 -13.22 -8.43
CA LEU A 26 2.43 -14.17 -7.30
C LEU A 26 3.63 -13.87 -6.40
N ARG A 27 3.40 -13.17 -5.28
CA ARG A 27 4.47 -12.73 -4.36
C ARG A 27 4.04 -12.90 -2.90
N ARG A 28 5.02 -12.83 -2.00
CA ARG A 28 4.79 -12.81 -0.55
C ARG A 28 4.69 -11.36 -0.09
N CYS A 29 3.75 -11.10 0.82
CA CYS A 29 3.70 -9.82 1.53
C CYS A 29 4.70 -9.85 2.68
N ASN A 30 5.70 -8.97 2.65
CA ASN A 30 6.72 -8.85 3.70
C ASN A 30 6.11 -8.51 5.07
N VAL A 31 4.97 -7.82 5.10
CA VAL A 31 4.33 -7.36 6.34
C VAL A 31 3.55 -8.47 7.06
N CYS A 32 2.99 -9.40 6.29
CA CYS A 32 2.20 -10.52 6.79
C CYS A 32 3.05 -11.76 7.12
N ASP A 33 4.35 -11.74 6.79
CA ASP A 33 5.28 -12.87 6.91
C ASP A 33 4.67 -14.21 6.42
N THR A 34 3.89 -14.16 5.32
CA THR A 34 3.22 -15.37 4.84
C THR A 34 4.22 -16.29 4.16
N THR A 35 4.30 -17.54 4.61
CA THR A 35 5.10 -18.58 3.95
C THR A 35 4.52 -18.94 2.58
N THR A 36 3.21 -18.77 2.39
CA THR A 36 2.49 -19.01 1.14
C THR A 36 2.43 -17.73 0.29
N PRO A 37 2.98 -17.72 -0.94
CA PRO A 37 2.75 -16.63 -1.89
C PRO A 37 1.28 -16.59 -2.29
N ARG A 38 0.70 -15.40 -2.40
CA ARG A 38 -0.67 -15.21 -2.88
C ARG A 38 -0.64 -14.34 -4.13
N PHE A 39 -1.67 -14.49 -4.97
CA PHE A 39 -1.87 -13.59 -6.09
C PHE A 39 -2.49 -12.30 -5.55
N ASP A 40 -1.64 -11.44 -4.96
CA ASP A 40 -2.08 -10.23 -4.30
C ASP A 40 -1.64 -8.99 -5.07
N ARG A 41 -2.55 -8.01 -5.09
CA ARG A 41 -2.24 -6.63 -5.45
C ARG A 41 -1.20 -6.13 -4.46
N SER A 42 0.03 -5.93 -4.92
CA SER A 42 1.17 -5.60 -4.07
C SER A 42 1.88 -4.35 -4.55
N PHE A 43 2.51 -3.65 -3.62
CA PHE A 43 3.21 -2.41 -3.89
C PHE A 43 4.66 -2.54 -3.43
N PHE A 44 5.60 -2.08 -4.25
CA PHE A 44 7.00 -2.01 -3.84
C PHE A 44 7.27 -0.70 -3.10
N ILE A 45 7.34 -0.76 -1.77
CA ILE A 45 7.47 0.43 -0.93
C ILE A 45 8.72 0.28 -0.07
N SER A 46 9.65 1.22 -0.20
CA SER A 46 10.87 1.26 0.63
C SER A 46 11.69 -0.04 0.63
N GLY A 47 11.71 -0.77 -0.51
CA GLY A 47 12.45 -2.02 -0.64
C GLY A 47 11.67 -3.29 -0.26
N GLU A 48 10.41 -3.15 0.15
CA GLU A 48 9.56 -4.26 0.59
C GLU A 48 8.31 -4.42 -0.30
N TRP A 49 7.85 -5.65 -0.49
CA TRP A 49 6.55 -5.93 -1.11
C TRP A 49 5.46 -5.91 -0.05
N VAL A 50 4.52 -4.97 -0.19
CA VAL A 50 3.40 -4.81 0.75
C VAL A 50 2.09 -5.06 0.02
N CYS A 51 1.26 -5.98 0.52
CA CYS A 51 -0.05 -6.22 -0.07
C CYS A 51 -1.01 -5.04 0.17
N ALA A 52 -1.99 -4.89 -0.73
CA ALA A 52 -2.99 -3.84 -0.67
C ALA A 52 -3.73 -3.80 0.67
N ASP A 53 -4.06 -4.97 1.24
CA ASP A 53 -4.81 -5.05 2.50
C ASP A 53 -4.00 -4.47 3.67
N CYS A 54 -2.68 -4.69 3.70
CA CYS A 54 -1.79 -4.08 4.68
C CYS A 54 -1.70 -2.55 4.52
N ILE A 55 -1.70 -2.05 3.28
CA ILE A 55 -1.70 -0.60 3.02
C ILE A 55 -3.02 0.01 3.49
N LEU A 56 -4.15 -0.61 3.15
CA LEU A 56 -5.48 -0.16 3.56
C LEU A 56 -5.61 -0.18 5.09
N ALA A 57 -5.13 -1.22 5.76
CA ALA A 57 -5.13 -1.29 7.21
C ALA A 57 -4.31 -0.14 7.83
N ARG A 58 -3.11 0.14 7.30
CA ARG A 58 -2.26 1.27 7.75
C ARG A 58 -2.94 2.62 7.52
N MET A 59 -3.55 2.84 6.35
CA MET A 59 -4.25 4.09 6.03
C MET A 59 -5.46 4.33 6.95
N ASN A 60 -6.13 3.26 7.38
CA ASN A 60 -7.32 3.34 8.23
C ASN A 60 -7.01 3.23 9.74
N GLY A 61 -5.75 3.06 10.14
CA GLY A 61 -5.38 2.82 11.55
C GLY A 61 -5.91 1.50 12.11
N LEU A 62 -6.14 0.51 11.26
CA LEU A 62 -6.65 -0.81 11.63
C LEU A 62 -5.50 -1.78 11.95
N PRO A 63 -5.76 -2.84 12.75
CA PRO A 63 -4.81 -3.92 12.91
C PRO A 63 -4.50 -4.58 11.56
N ARG A 64 -3.34 -5.25 11.49
CA ARG A 64 -2.95 -5.98 10.28
C ARG A 64 -4.02 -7.06 9.98
N PRO A 65 -4.47 -7.18 8.71
CA PRO A 65 -5.54 -8.12 8.31
C PRO A 65 -5.04 -9.58 8.20
N CYS A 66 -3.76 -9.75 8.46
CA CYS A 66 -2.94 -10.94 8.56
C CYS A 66 -2.10 -10.73 9.84
#